data_AF-A0A9E5NGA2-F1
#
_entry.id   AF-A0A9E5NGA2-F1
#
_cell.length_a   1.000
_cell.length_b   1.000
_cell.length_c   1.000
_cell.angle_alpha   90.00
_cell.angle_beta   90.00
_cell.angle_gamma   90.00
#
_symmetry.space_group_name_H-M   'P 1'
#
loop_
_entity.id
_entity.type
_entity.pdbx_description
1 polymer ?
#
loop_
_entity_poly.entity_id
_entity_poly.type
_entity_poly.pdbx_seq_one_letter_code
_entity_poly.pdbx_strand_id
1 'polypeptide(L)'
;SIEFFSKLADRVTKNLTVITKEGAAYRVDSRLRPGGTKGPLAQSVVAFRDHFERWAESWERQAYTKARVVAGDERLARNLLCLIHAFVYEKPVPPDLGQRIDAM
;
A
#
# COMPACT_ATOMS: atom_id res chain seq x y z
N SER A 1 8.18 -15.14 -8.09
CA SER A 1 7.15 -15.68 -7.17
C SER A 1 6.80 -14.62 -6.12
N ILE A 2 5.52 -14.47 -5.76
CA ILE A 2 5.04 -13.54 -4.71
C ILE A 2 5.62 -13.89 -3.32
N GLU A 3 5.91 -15.17 -3.09
CA GLU A 3 6.53 -15.68 -1.87
C GLU A 3 7.94 -15.10 -1.68
N PHE A 4 8.74 -15.07 -2.75
CA PHE A 4 10.08 -14.50 -2.74
C PHE A 4 10.04 -13.02 -2.32
N PHE A 5 9.16 -12.23 -2.95
CA PHE A 5 9.04 -10.80 -2.62
C PHE A 5 8.46 -10.55 -1.24
N SER A 6 7.56 -11.43 -0.75
CA SER A 6 7.05 -11.34 0.62
C SER A 6 8.17 -11.62 1.64
N LYS A 7 9.02 -12.63 1.40
CA LYS A 7 10.21 -12.91 2.22
C LYS A 7 11.22 -11.76 2.16
N LEU A 8 11.39 -11.13 1.00
CA LEU A 8 12.25 -9.96 0.86
C LEU A 8 11.74 -8.77 1.68
N ALA A 9 10.44 -8.46 1.55
CA ALA A 9 9.80 -7.37 2.31
C ALA A 9 9.87 -7.61 3.83
N ASP A 10 9.69 -8.86 4.27
CA ASP A 10 9.85 -9.26 5.67
C ASP A 10 11.29 -9.04 6.15
N ARG A 11 12.29 -9.43 5.34
CA ARG A 11 13.70 -9.20 5.68
C ARG A 11 14.07 -7.71 5.74
N VAL A 12 13.57 -6.91 4.81
CA VAL A 12 13.74 -5.44 4.86
C VAL A 12 13.12 -4.87 6.13
N THR A 13 11.90 -5.28 6.45
CA THR A 13 11.20 -4.86 7.68
C THR A 13 12.02 -5.20 8.92
N LYS A 14 12.46 -6.46 9.04
CA LYS A 14 13.29 -6.93 10.15
C LYS A 14 14.58 -6.12 10.30
N ASN A 15 15.26 -5.82 9.20
CA ASN A 15 16.50 -5.04 9.23
C ASN A 15 16.27 -3.59 9.70
N LEU A 16 15.10 -3.01 9.42
CA LEU A 16 14.76 -1.68 9.89
C LEU A 16 14.32 -1.66 11.37
N THR A 17 13.72 -2.75 11.84
CA THR A 17 13.11 -2.83 13.17
C THR A 17 13.96 -3.53 14.22
N VAL A 18 15.03 -4.23 13.83
CA VAL A 18 15.92 -4.94 14.77
C VAL A 18 16.53 -3.94 15.76
N ILE A 19 16.51 -4.29 17.04
CA ILE A 19 17.10 -3.46 18.10
C ILE A 19 18.59 -3.79 18.16
N THR A 20 19.41 -2.79 17.86
CA THR A 20 20.87 -2.83 17.99
C THR A 20 21.33 -2.07 19.24
N LYS A 21 22.64 -1.92 19.45
CA LYS A 21 23.17 -1.08 20.54
C LYS A 21 22.76 0.38 20.37
N GLU A 22 22.52 0.80 19.14
CA GLU A 22 22.10 2.13 18.72
C GLU A 22 20.56 2.28 18.71
N GLY A 23 19.81 1.24 19.09
CA GLY A 23 18.35 1.17 18.97
C GLY A 23 17.88 0.58 17.63
N ALA A 24 16.60 0.77 17.31
CA ALA A 24 16.04 0.39 16.02
C ALA A 24 16.06 1.58 15.06
N ALA A 25 16.28 1.35 13.76
CA ALA A 25 16.30 2.42 12.77
C ALA A 25 14.90 3.04 12.60
N TYR A 26 13.87 2.19 12.44
CA TYR A 26 12.48 2.62 12.32
C TYR A 26 11.53 1.58 12.91
N ARG A 27 10.35 2.05 13.35
CA ARG A 27 9.17 1.19 13.46
C ARG A 27 8.47 1.17 12.11
N VAL A 28 8.25 -0.03 11.58
CA VAL A 28 7.62 -0.22 10.26
C VAL A 28 6.22 -0.79 10.44
N ASP A 29 5.25 -0.19 9.76
CA ASP A 29 3.87 -0.62 9.75
C ASP A 29 3.38 -0.85 8.30
N SER A 30 3.03 -2.10 7.99
CA SER A 30 2.58 -2.53 6.68
C SER A 30 1.06 -2.76 6.60
N ARG A 31 0.29 -2.32 7.60
CA ARG A 31 -1.15 -2.58 7.70
C ARG A 31 -1.99 -1.85 6.65
N LEU A 32 -1.47 -0.79 6.03
CA LEU A 32 -2.14 -0.06 4.94
C LEU A 32 -2.03 -0.74 3.56
N ARG A 33 -1.35 -1.90 3.46
CA ARG A 33 -1.28 -2.66 2.21
C ARG A 33 -2.66 -3.24 1.83
N PRO A 34 -2.94 -3.49 0.54
CA PRO A 34 -4.21 -4.11 0.15
C PRO A 34 -4.42 -5.47 0.83
N GLY A 35 -5.62 -5.68 1.39
CA GLY A 35 -5.95 -6.85 2.22
C GLY A 35 -5.47 -6.76 3.68
N GLY A 36 -4.85 -5.64 4.08
CA GLY A 36 -4.43 -5.37 5.45
C GLY A 36 -3.52 -6.45 6.02
N THR A 37 -3.69 -6.78 7.31
CA THR A 37 -2.90 -7.81 8.01
C THR A 37 -3.04 -9.21 7.40
N LYS A 38 -4.14 -9.49 6.69
CA LYS A 38 -4.42 -10.79 6.06
C LYS A 38 -3.86 -10.90 4.64
N GLY A 39 -3.52 -9.77 4.01
CA GLY A 39 -2.93 -9.74 2.67
C GLY A 39 -1.46 -10.12 2.67
N PRO A 40 -0.92 -10.61 1.53
CA PRO A 40 0.50 -10.88 1.39
C PRO A 40 1.30 -9.58 1.56
N LEU A 41 2.55 -9.69 2.05
CA LEU A 41 3.38 -8.52 2.33
C LEU A 41 3.88 -7.84 1.05
N ALA A 42 3.94 -8.58 -0.06
CA ALA A 42 4.19 -8.05 -1.39
C ALA A 42 3.09 -8.50 -2.36
N GLN A 43 2.75 -7.65 -3.33
CA GLN A 43 1.71 -7.91 -4.33
C GLN A 43 2.21 -7.57 -5.73
N SER A 44 1.65 -8.23 -6.74
CA SER A 44 1.85 -7.82 -8.13
C SER A 44 1.02 -6.58 -8.44
N VAL A 45 1.43 -5.78 -9.43
CA VAL A 45 0.65 -4.63 -9.90
C VAL A 45 -0.74 -5.05 -10.40
N VAL A 46 -0.84 -6.24 -10.99
CA VAL A 46 -2.13 -6.80 -11.43
C VAL A 46 -3.05 -7.05 -10.24
N ALA A 47 -2.57 -7.74 -9.20
CA ALA A 47 -3.37 -7.99 -8.01
C ALA A 47 -3.76 -6.71 -7.26
N PHE A 48 -2.86 -5.71 -7.24
CA PHE A 48 -3.14 -4.39 -6.70
C PHE A 48 -4.30 -3.73 -7.47
N ARG A 49 -4.24 -3.70 -8.81
CA ARG A 49 -5.34 -3.16 -9.64
C ARG A 49 -6.66 -3.87 -9.37
N ASP A 50 -6.65 -5.20 -9.39
CA ASP A 50 -7.85 -6.01 -9.17
C ASP A 50 -8.47 -5.75 -7.78
N HIS A 51 -7.63 -5.50 -6.76
CA HIS A 51 -8.08 -5.10 -5.43
C HIS A 51 -8.87 -3.78 -5.49
N PHE A 52 -8.29 -2.75 -6.12
CA PHE A 52 -8.91 -1.42 -6.17
C PHE A 52 -10.14 -1.33 -7.08
N GLU A 53 -10.30 -2.26 -8.02
CA GLU A 53 -11.48 -2.34 -8.86
C GLU A 53 -12.68 -2.96 -8.13
N ARG A 54 -12.45 -3.89 -7.21
CA ARG A 54 -13.50 -4.74 -6.64
C ARG A 54 -13.83 -4.45 -5.18
N TRP A 55 -12.85 -4.08 -4.37
CA TRP A 55 -12.99 -4.04 -2.90
C TRP A 55 -12.49 -2.76 -2.25
N ALA A 56 -12.17 -1.73 -3.05
CA ALA A 56 -11.62 -0.48 -2.51
C ALA A 56 -12.58 0.23 -1.57
N GLU A 57 -12.12 0.49 -0.35
CA GLU A 57 -12.86 1.28 0.63
C GLU A 57 -12.47 2.77 0.57
N SER A 58 -13.36 3.65 1.05
CA SER A 58 -13.12 5.10 1.03
C SER A 58 -11.89 5.51 1.84
N TRP A 59 -11.62 4.83 2.95
CA TRP A 59 -10.42 5.05 3.76
C TRP A 59 -9.13 4.69 3.00
N GLU A 60 -9.15 3.67 2.13
CA GLU A 60 -7.99 3.32 1.32
C GLU A 60 -7.72 4.44 0.32
N ARG A 61 -8.75 4.96 -0.33
CA ARG A 61 -8.63 6.12 -1.22
C ARG A 61 -7.96 7.30 -0.51
N GLN A 62 -8.36 7.59 0.73
CA GLN A 62 -7.72 8.62 1.54
C GLN A 62 -6.26 8.29 1.85
N ALA A 63 -5.94 7.06 2.25
CA ALA A 63 -4.56 6.65 2.55
C ALA A 63 -3.63 6.81 1.33
N TYR A 64 -4.11 6.44 0.13
CA TYR A 64 -3.31 6.51 -1.11
C TYR A 64 -3.09 7.92 -1.64
N THR A 65 -3.79 8.95 -1.15
CA THR A 65 -3.46 10.36 -1.46
C THR A 65 -2.02 10.73 -1.08
N LYS A 66 -1.46 10.05 -0.07
CA LYS A 66 -0.09 10.28 0.43
C LYS A 66 0.91 9.25 -0.08
N ALA A 67 0.51 8.37 -0.99
CA ALA A 67 1.39 7.32 -1.49
C ALA A 67 2.53 7.92 -2.34
N ARG A 68 3.75 7.44 -2.09
CA ARG A 68 4.95 7.78 -2.85
C ARG A 68 5.86 6.57 -2.96
N VAL A 69 6.52 6.42 -4.11
CA VAL A 69 7.56 5.40 -4.29
C VAL A 69 8.88 5.97 -3.76
N VAL A 70 9.52 5.24 -2.84
CA VAL A 70 10.78 5.67 -2.20
C VAL A 70 12.02 4.92 -2.71
N ALA A 71 11.83 3.76 -3.33
CA ALA A 71 12.90 2.92 -3.88
C ALA A 71 12.33 1.91 -4.89
N GLY A 72 13.16 1.45 -5.83
CA GLY A 72 12.82 0.38 -6.78
C GLY A 72 13.08 0.75 -8.24
N ASP A 73 12.62 -0.10 -9.16
CA ASP A 73 12.68 0.14 -10.60
C ASP A 73 11.78 1.31 -10.99
N GLU A 74 12.32 2.26 -11.76
CA GLU A 74 11.59 3.49 -12.12
C GLU A 74 10.38 3.21 -13.02
N ARG A 75 10.48 2.24 -13.92
CA ARG A 75 9.37 1.91 -14.82
C ARG A 75 8.21 1.31 -14.04
N LEU A 76 8.51 0.40 -13.11
CA LEU A 76 7.53 -0.14 -12.18
C LEU A 76 6.91 0.96 -11.30
N ALA A 77 7.74 1.87 -10.79
CA ALA A 77 7.29 3.01 -9.99
C ALA A 77 6.29 3.89 -10.75
N ARG A 78 6.63 4.28 -11.99
CA ARG A 78 5.74 5.07 -12.86
C ARG A 78 4.41 4.35 -13.10
N ASN A 79 4.47 3.06 -13.45
CA ASN A 79 3.26 2.27 -13.71
C ASN A 79 2.34 2.20 -12.48
N LEU A 80 2.91 1.98 -11.29
CA LEU A 80 2.14 1.92 -10.04
C LEU A 80 1.55 3.29 -9.68
N LEU A 81 2.32 4.37 -9.82
CA LEU A 81 1.85 5.72 -9.51
C LEU A 81 0.73 6.18 -10.44
N CYS A 82 0.78 5.86 -11.74
CA CYS A 82 -0.34 6.12 -12.65
C CYS A 82 -1.61 5.38 -12.21
N LEU A 83 -1.48 4.12 -11.78
CA LEU A 83 -2.61 3.33 -11.29
C LEU A 83 -3.21 3.92 -10.00
N ILE A 84 -2.36 4.34 -9.06
CA ILE A 84 -2.79 5.02 -7.84
C ILE A 84 -3.49 6.35 -8.18
N HIS A 85 -2.94 7.13 -9.11
CA HIS A 85 -3.53 8.40 -9.55
C HIS A 85 -4.95 8.18 -10.08
N ALA A 86 -5.13 7.22 -10.99
CA ALA A 86 -6.45 6.88 -11.53
C ALA A 86 -7.44 6.45 -10.43
N PHE A 87 -6.98 5.63 -9.48
CA PHE A 87 -7.80 5.21 -8.35
C PHE A 87 -8.22 6.39 -7.46
N VAL A 88 -7.29 7.28 -7.11
CA VAL A 88 -7.51 8.37 -6.15
C VAL A 88 -8.28 9.54 -6.76
N TYR A 89 -8.04 9.88 -8.03
CA TYR A 89 -8.51 11.15 -8.61
C TYR A 89 -9.48 10.98 -9.79
N GLU A 90 -9.44 9.87 -10.53
CA GLU A 90 -10.26 9.71 -11.74
C GLU A 90 -11.58 8.96 -11.48
N LYS A 91 -11.65 8.13 -10.43
CA LYS A 91 -12.90 7.49 -10.04
C LYS A 91 -13.88 8.49 -9.41
N PRO A 92 -15.18 8.46 -9.76
CA PRO A 92 -16.19 9.28 -9.09
C PRO A 92 -16.14 9.09 -7.59
N VAL A 93 -16.37 10.17 -6.85
CA VAL A 93 -16.55 10.10 -5.41
C VAL A 93 -17.91 9.46 -5.13
N PRO A 94 -17.99 8.41 -4.27
CA PRO A 94 -19.28 7.88 -3.85
C PRO A 94 -20.15 8.99 -3.24
N PRO A 95 -21.45 9.05 -3.55
CA PRO A 95 -22.33 10.13 -3.08
C PRO A 95 -22.46 10.16 -1.54
N ASP A 96 -22.20 9.03 -0.88
CA ASP A 96 -22.21 8.84 0.56
C ASP A 96 -20.84 9.04 1.22
N LEU A 97 -19.81 9.53 0.49
CA LEU A 97 -18.45 9.66 1.02
C LEU A 97 -18.39 10.45 2.34
N GLY A 98 -19.15 11.54 2.46
CA GLY A 98 -19.19 12.34 3.69
C GLY A 98 -19.62 11.50 4.90
N GLN A 99 -20.68 10.71 4.76
CA GLN A 99 -21.15 9.80 5.82
C GLN A 99 -20.13 8.72 6.14
N ARG A 100 -19.43 8.19 5.12
CA ARG A 100 -18.36 7.20 5.30
C ARG A 100 -17.16 7.77 6.04
N ILE A 101 -16.82 9.04 5.80
CA ILE A 101 -15.74 9.74 6.53
C ILE A 101 -16.16 10.02 7.97
N ASP A 102 -17.40 10.47 8.20
CA ASP A 102 -17.91 10.76 9.55
C ASP A 102 -18.07 9.50 10.42
N ALA A 103 -18.24 8.34 9.79
CA ALA A 103 -18.38 7.04 10.46
C ALA A 103 -17.04 6.33 10.74
N MET A 104 -15.90 6.91 10.34
CA MET A 104 -14.55 6.38 10.59
C MET A 104 -13.96 6.88 11.92
#